data_AF-A0A7Y6XS51-F1
#
_entry.id   AF-A0A7Y6XS51-F1
#
_cell.length_a   1.000
_cell.length_b   1.000
_cell.length_c   1.000
_cell.angle_alpha   90.00
_cell.angle_beta   90.00
_cell.angle_gamma   90.00
#
_symmetry.space_group_name_H-M   'P 1'
#
loop_
_entity.id
_entity.type
_entity.pdbx_description
1 polymer ?
#
loop_
_entity_poly.entity_id
_entity_poly.type
_entity_poly.pdbx_seq_one_letter_code
_entity_poly.pdbx_strand_id
1 'polypeptide(L)'
;WIEDKKGDPLYRYGRQGNANDYTAQSEDLGDDAMLASSYGIENLKRIMTNLRDWTYVTGSDYTELGEMYGEVRSQYNRYMGHVRRYVGGVKEDYKTPDQDGMVYTHAPKAKQKEAVKFLNEQLFNTPMWMLDNEILGRLQDYGAVEDMRGLQVSTLNDLLGWGKLGRVIENSALNGSDAYSMLELTADIRAGLWSELRGGNAIDTYRRNLQRAHIEKLGQLLTEDEPASRFGNSVDASQSDIRAIARAELKSLQSSIRAAIPRTSDRMSKIHLEDALERVNSILDPK
;
A
#
# COMPACT_ATOMS: atom_id res chain seq x y z
N TRP A 1 3.75 36.90 16.62
CA TRP A 1 2.72 36.13 15.88
C TRP A 1 3.15 34.70 15.58
N ILE A 2 4.23 34.46 14.80
CA ILE A 2 4.69 33.09 14.50
C ILE A 2 5.12 32.34 15.76
N GLU A 3 5.94 32.94 16.62
CA GLU A 3 6.34 32.34 17.90
C GLU A 3 5.14 32.08 18.85
N ASP A 4 4.15 32.98 18.85
CA ASP A 4 2.96 32.85 19.71
C ASP A 4 2.06 31.65 19.31
N LYS A 5 2.19 31.17 18.08
CA LYS A 5 1.46 30.03 17.52
C LYS A 5 2.32 28.77 17.39
N LYS A 6 3.56 28.82 17.88
CA LYS A 6 4.50 27.71 17.83
C LYS A 6 3.94 26.49 18.55
N GLY A 7 4.00 25.33 17.89
CA GLY A 7 3.58 24.05 18.45
C GLY A 7 2.07 23.81 18.45
N ASP A 8 1.25 24.80 18.08
CA ASP A 8 -0.19 24.61 17.88
C ASP A 8 -0.44 23.91 16.54
N PRO A 9 -1.02 22.69 16.53
CA PRO A 9 -1.28 21.94 15.31
C PRO A 9 -2.16 22.70 14.30
N LEU A 10 -3.03 23.61 14.76
CA LEU A 10 -3.93 24.39 13.90
C LEU A 10 -3.15 25.32 12.95
N TYR A 11 -1.97 25.77 13.35
CA TYR A 11 -1.14 26.71 12.59
C TYR A 11 0.08 26.04 11.94
N ARG A 12 0.13 24.70 11.96
CA ARG A 12 1.18 23.92 11.31
C ARG A 12 0.91 23.84 9.80
N TYR A 13 1.86 24.33 9.01
CA TYR A 13 1.88 24.12 7.56
C TYR A 13 3.17 23.39 7.18
N GLY A 14 3.04 22.22 6.57
CA GLY A 14 4.20 21.46 6.09
C GLY A 14 4.77 22.02 4.80
N ARG A 15 6.01 21.60 4.48
CA ARG A 15 6.68 21.99 3.25
C ARG A 15 5.90 21.50 2.03
N GLN A 16 5.52 22.43 1.16
CA GLN A 16 4.95 22.09 -0.14
C GLN A 16 5.97 21.30 -0.97
N GLY A 17 5.54 20.16 -1.51
CA GLY A 17 6.38 19.25 -2.29
C GLY A 17 7.25 18.29 -1.48
N ASN A 18 7.20 18.31 -0.13
CA ASN A 18 7.84 17.25 0.67
C ASN A 18 6.96 15.99 0.67
N ALA A 19 7.20 15.16 -0.34
CA ALA A 19 6.59 13.85 -0.48
C ALA A 19 7.20 12.81 0.48
N ASN A 20 7.74 13.17 1.67
CA ASN A 20 8.05 12.25 2.79
C ASN A 20 7.33 12.55 4.14
N ASP A 21 6.77 13.75 4.34
CA ASP A 21 5.99 14.09 5.54
C ASP A 21 4.59 13.45 5.55
N TYR A 22 4.32 12.62 6.57
CA TYR A 22 3.05 11.90 6.75
C TYR A 22 1.95 12.73 7.42
N THR A 23 2.28 13.94 7.90
CA THR A 23 1.36 14.88 8.56
C THR A 23 0.97 16.07 7.67
N ALA A 24 1.59 16.18 6.50
CA ALA A 24 1.41 17.30 5.58
C ALA A 24 1.04 16.77 4.19
N GLN A 25 -0.24 16.46 4.02
CA GLN A 25 -0.76 15.82 2.82
C GLN A 25 -1.97 16.61 2.31
N SER A 26 -2.04 16.83 1.00
CA SER A 26 -3.21 17.46 0.40
C SER A 26 -4.45 16.59 0.63
N GLU A 27 -5.52 17.24 1.09
CA GLU A 27 -6.84 16.63 1.33
C GLU A 27 -6.86 15.56 2.44
N ASP A 28 -5.85 15.54 3.32
CA ASP A 28 -5.87 14.76 4.56
C ASP A 28 -6.70 15.47 5.63
N LEU A 29 -7.53 14.72 6.35
CA LEU A 29 -8.54 15.25 7.27
C LEU A 29 -8.28 14.70 8.68
N GLY A 30 -8.01 15.60 9.62
CA GLY A 30 -7.79 15.25 11.03
C GLY A 30 -6.34 14.90 11.33
N ASP A 31 -6.12 14.30 12.50
CA ASP A 31 -4.81 13.92 13.05
C ASP A 31 -4.48 12.43 12.88
N ASP A 32 -5.42 11.65 12.34
CA ASP A 32 -5.30 10.21 12.13
C ASP A 32 -5.83 9.80 10.76
N ALA A 33 -4.91 9.66 9.80
CA ALA A 33 -5.25 9.31 8.43
C ALA A 33 -5.94 7.93 8.31
N MET A 34 -5.63 6.97 9.19
CA MET A 34 -6.27 5.65 9.15
C MET A 34 -7.72 5.74 9.60
N LEU A 35 -8.00 6.49 10.67
CA LEU A 35 -9.37 6.70 11.15
C LEU A 35 -10.21 7.52 10.17
N ALA A 36 -9.66 8.64 9.69
CA ALA A 36 -10.33 9.50 8.70
C ALA A 36 -10.63 8.74 7.40
N SER A 37 -9.66 7.97 6.90
CA SER A 37 -9.85 7.11 5.72
C SER A 37 -10.90 6.04 5.96
N SER A 38 -10.97 5.45 7.17
CA SER A 38 -12.01 4.48 7.52
C SER A 38 -13.41 5.10 7.39
N TYR A 39 -13.62 6.29 7.95
CA TYR A 39 -14.90 7.00 7.80
C TYR A 39 -15.18 7.42 6.36
N GLY A 40 -14.15 7.86 5.64
CA GLY A 40 -14.22 8.16 4.22
C GLY A 40 -14.71 6.97 3.39
N ILE A 41 -14.15 5.77 3.64
CA ILE A 41 -14.55 4.53 2.98
C ILE A 41 -16.00 4.15 3.30
N GLU A 42 -16.44 4.31 4.55
CA GLU A 42 -17.85 4.07 4.90
C GLU A 42 -18.80 5.00 4.15
N ASN A 43 -18.39 6.26 3.91
CA ASN A 43 -19.15 7.18 3.06
C ASN A 43 -19.11 6.76 1.59
N LEU A 44 -17.96 6.32 1.06
CA LEU A 44 -17.86 5.81 -0.32
C LEU A 44 -18.74 4.58 -0.54
N LYS A 45 -18.83 3.66 0.42
CA LYS A 45 -19.74 2.50 0.37
C LYS A 45 -21.21 2.94 0.27
N ARG A 46 -21.61 3.95 1.04
CA ARG A 46 -22.97 4.54 0.96
C ARG A 46 -23.21 5.18 -0.40
N ILE A 47 -22.24 5.92 -0.92
CA ILE A 47 -22.32 6.51 -2.27
C ILE A 47 -22.51 5.40 -3.30
N MET A 48 -21.67 4.37 -3.29
CA MET A 48 -21.76 3.24 -4.23
C MET A 48 -23.14 2.58 -4.24
N THR A 49 -23.78 2.42 -3.08
CA THR A 49 -25.13 1.83 -2.97
C THR A 49 -26.20 2.69 -3.65
N ASN A 50 -26.02 4.02 -3.69
CA ASN A 50 -26.99 4.95 -4.27
C ASN A 50 -26.56 5.52 -5.63
N LEU A 51 -25.36 5.17 -6.10
CA LEU A 51 -24.68 5.89 -7.17
C LEU A 51 -25.52 5.95 -8.44
N ARG A 52 -26.10 4.81 -8.82
CA ARG A 52 -26.97 4.71 -10.00
C ARG A 52 -28.19 5.63 -9.94
N ASP A 53 -28.82 5.74 -8.78
CA ASP A 53 -30.03 6.53 -8.61
C ASP A 53 -29.71 8.02 -8.56
N TRP A 54 -28.58 8.39 -7.94
CA TRP A 54 -28.15 9.79 -7.85
C TRP A 54 -27.62 10.35 -9.16
N THR A 55 -27.07 9.51 -10.04
CA THR A 55 -26.60 9.91 -11.37
C THR A 55 -27.66 9.71 -12.45
N TYR A 56 -28.86 9.26 -12.09
CA TYR A 56 -29.92 9.01 -13.08
C TYR A 56 -30.56 10.32 -13.55
N VAL A 57 -30.51 10.55 -14.86
CA VAL A 57 -31.22 11.64 -15.52
C VAL A 57 -32.03 11.07 -16.68
N THR A 58 -33.33 11.37 -16.72
CA THR A 58 -34.23 10.85 -17.76
C THR A 58 -33.76 11.28 -19.16
N GLY A 59 -33.50 10.30 -20.02
CA GLY A 59 -33.06 10.52 -21.40
C GLY A 59 -31.55 10.68 -21.60
N SER A 60 -30.77 10.68 -20.51
CA SER A 60 -29.30 10.71 -20.57
C SER A 60 -28.69 9.32 -20.71
N ASP A 61 -27.45 9.27 -21.20
CA ASP A 61 -26.62 8.06 -21.18
C ASP A 61 -25.93 7.85 -19.81
N TYR A 62 -24.99 6.92 -19.74
CA TYR A 62 -24.27 6.57 -18.51
C TYR A 62 -23.01 7.43 -18.25
N THR A 63 -22.84 8.56 -18.94
CA THR A 63 -21.66 9.42 -18.76
C THR A 63 -21.52 9.86 -17.30
N GLU A 64 -22.59 10.39 -16.69
CA GLU A 64 -22.59 10.84 -15.29
C GLU A 64 -22.28 9.71 -14.30
N LEU A 65 -22.84 8.51 -14.56
CA LEU A 65 -22.54 7.31 -13.75
C LEU A 65 -21.06 6.95 -13.84
N GLY A 66 -20.48 7.02 -15.04
CA GLY A 66 -19.07 6.73 -15.27
C GLY A 66 -18.15 7.72 -14.58
N GLU A 67 -18.43 9.01 -14.70
CA GLU A 67 -17.69 10.09 -14.05
C GLU A 67 -17.71 9.93 -12.52
N MET A 68 -18.89 9.80 -11.92
CA MET A 68 -19.01 9.69 -10.47
C MET A 68 -18.45 8.37 -9.91
N TYR A 69 -18.52 7.27 -10.67
CA TYR A 69 -17.82 6.02 -10.31
C TYR A 69 -16.29 6.21 -10.35
N GLY A 70 -15.78 6.95 -11.33
CA GLY A 70 -14.39 7.36 -11.41
C GLY A 70 -13.96 8.19 -10.19
N GLU A 71 -14.77 9.16 -9.77
CA GLU A 71 -14.50 9.99 -8.60
C GLU A 71 -14.48 9.19 -7.29
N VAL A 72 -15.39 8.22 -7.12
CA VAL A 72 -15.35 7.30 -5.98
C VAL A 72 -14.02 6.54 -5.93
N ARG A 73 -13.55 6.04 -7.08
CA ARG A 73 -12.26 5.33 -7.18
C ARG A 73 -11.07 6.25 -6.91
N SER A 74 -11.10 7.47 -7.45
CA SER A 74 -10.08 8.51 -7.23
C SER A 74 -9.94 8.84 -5.75
N GLN A 75 -11.07 9.12 -5.08
CA GLN A 75 -11.11 9.42 -3.66
C GLN A 75 -10.67 8.23 -2.81
N TYR A 76 -11.08 7.01 -3.17
CA TYR A 76 -10.60 5.81 -2.50
C TYR A 76 -9.07 5.65 -2.60
N ASN A 77 -8.50 5.86 -3.79
CA ASN A 77 -7.05 5.81 -3.99
C ASN A 77 -6.31 6.88 -3.19
N ARG A 78 -6.91 8.08 -3.03
CA ARG A 78 -6.37 9.15 -2.20
C ARG A 78 -6.23 8.73 -0.73
N TYR A 79 -7.24 8.06 -0.16
CA TYR A 79 -7.16 7.50 1.19
C TYR A 79 -6.02 6.48 1.33
N MET A 80 -5.83 5.61 0.34
CA MET A 80 -4.69 4.67 0.35
C MET A 80 -3.35 5.40 0.31
N GLY A 81 -3.27 6.50 -0.44
CA GLY A 81 -2.14 7.42 -0.47
C GLY A 81 -1.82 8.03 0.90
N HIS A 82 -2.85 8.52 1.60
CA HIS A 82 -2.70 9.09 2.94
C HIS A 82 -2.18 8.08 3.95
N VAL A 83 -2.72 6.86 3.93
CA VAL A 83 -2.33 5.80 4.87
C VAL A 83 -0.93 5.28 4.58
N ARG A 84 -0.60 4.95 3.32
CA ARG A 84 0.72 4.38 2.98
C ARG A 84 1.88 5.35 3.25
N ARG A 85 1.59 6.64 3.40
CA ARG A 85 2.53 7.70 3.76
C ARG A 85 3.19 7.53 5.12
N TYR A 86 2.47 6.93 6.07
CA TYR A 86 2.99 6.68 7.41
C TYR A 86 4.15 5.69 7.40
N VAL A 87 4.13 4.70 6.49
CA VAL A 87 5.18 3.70 6.38
C VAL A 87 6.47 4.34 5.85
N GLY A 88 7.52 4.35 6.67
CA GLY A 88 8.76 5.07 6.36
C GLY A 88 8.57 6.59 6.24
N GLY A 89 7.49 7.14 6.82
CA GLY A 89 7.21 8.57 6.82
C GLY A 89 8.09 9.34 7.79
N VAL A 90 8.45 10.58 7.44
CA VAL A 90 9.28 11.46 8.26
C VAL A 90 8.63 12.84 8.32
N LYS A 91 8.13 13.19 9.50
CA LYS A 91 7.55 14.49 9.82
C LYS A 91 8.64 15.56 9.81
N GLU A 92 8.37 16.69 9.17
CA GLU A 92 9.23 17.87 9.16
C GLU A 92 8.62 18.98 10.02
N ASP A 93 9.33 19.42 11.05
CA ASP A 93 9.01 20.56 11.89
C ASP A 93 9.93 21.73 11.54
N TYR A 94 9.36 22.90 11.28
CA TYR A 94 10.15 24.12 11.09
C TYR A 94 10.62 24.65 12.44
N LYS A 95 11.94 24.55 12.69
CA LYS A 95 12.55 25.01 13.92
C LYS A 95 13.78 25.86 13.68
N THR A 96 13.97 26.90 14.50
CA THR A 96 15.24 27.64 14.59
C THR A 96 16.18 26.95 15.60
N PRO A 97 17.49 27.27 15.60
CA PRO A 97 18.45 26.69 16.56
C PRO A 97 18.08 26.90 18.03
N ASP A 98 17.31 27.95 18.34
CA ASP A 98 16.87 28.30 19.70
C ASP A 98 15.61 27.54 20.14
N GLN A 99 15.05 26.68 19.29
CA GLN A 99 13.81 25.96 19.55
C GLN A 99 14.06 24.47 19.81
N ASP A 100 13.56 23.98 20.94
CA ASP A 100 13.76 22.60 21.36
C ASP A 100 13.19 21.53 20.41
N GLY A 101 13.86 20.37 20.40
CA GLY A 101 13.46 19.14 19.70
C GLY A 101 13.94 19.06 18.24
N MET A 102 13.64 17.95 17.59
CA MET A 102 14.15 17.66 16.25
C MET A 102 13.35 18.36 15.15
N VAL A 103 14.02 18.65 14.02
CA VAL A 103 13.40 19.07 12.75
C VAL A 103 12.76 17.89 12.05
N TYR A 104 13.40 16.72 12.06
CA TYR A 104 12.88 15.52 11.40
C TYR A 104 12.54 14.45 12.44
N THR A 105 11.32 13.93 12.39
CA THR A 105 10.85 12.88 13.29
C THR A 105 10.20 11.76 12.50
N HIS A 106 10.65 10.53 12.70
CA HIS A 106 10.07 9.36 12.04
C HIS A 106 8.64 9.09 12.56
N ALA A 107 7.78 8.56 11.70
CA ALA A 107 6.44 8.14 12.10
C ALA A 107 6.51 7.09 13.25
N PRO A 108 5.64 7.20 14.28
CA PRO A 108 5.63 6.23 15.38
C PRO A 108 5.41 4.80 14.88
N LYS A 109 6.17 3.82 15.41
CA LYS A 109 6.06 2.40 15.02
C LYS A 109 4.64 1.86 15.06
N ALA A 110 3.87 2.20 16.09
CA ALA A 110 2.48 1.78 16.22
C ALA A 110 1.61 2.27 15.04
N LYS A 111 1.80 3.53 14.61
CA LYS A 111 1.07 4.11 13.48
C LYS A 111 1.47 3.50 12.14
N GLN A 112 2.75 3.14 11.96
CA GLN A 112 3.18 2.42 10.76
C GLN A 112 2.58 1.01 10.67
N LYS A 113 2.53 0.28 11.80
CA LYS A 113 1.85 -1.03 11.88
C LYS A 113 0.36 -0.93 11.60
N GLU A 114 -0.30 0.07 12.19
CA GLU A 114 -1.71 0.36 11.95
C GLU A 114 -1.97 0.65 10.47
N ALA A 115 -1.11 1.43 9.80
CA ALA A 115 -1.22 1.70 8.37
C ALA A 115 -1.12 0.43 7.51
N VAL A 116 -0.16 -0.46 7.77
CA VAL A 116 -0.04 -1.73 7.01
C VAL A 116 -1.25 -2.63 7.28
N LYS A 117 -1.71 -2.71 8.54
CA LYS A 117 -2.94 -3.44 8.89
C LYS A 117 -4.16 -2.89 8.13
N PHE A 118 -4.35 -1.59 8.12
CA PHE A 118 -5.42 -0.93 7.38
C PHE A 118 -5.37 -1.28 5.88
N LEU A 119 -4.19 -1.21 5.25
CA LEU A 119 -4.05 -1.53 3.82
C LEU A 119 -4.32 -3.01 3.54
N ASN A 120 -3.91 -3.91 4.44
CA ASN A 120 -4.24 -5.33 4.37
C ASN A 120 -5.76 -5.55 4.41
N GLU A 121 -6.48 -4.85 5.30
CA GLU A 121 -7.91 -5.04 5.53
C GLU A 121 -8.80 -4.36 4.49
N GLN A 122 -8.46 -3.14 4.07
CA GLN A 122 -9.30 -2.33 3.20
C GLN A 122 -8.99 -2.52 1.71
N LEU A 123 -7.71 -2.71 1.36
CA LEU A 123 -7.27 -2.70 -0.03
C LEU A 123 -6.81 -4.07 -0.53
N PHE A 124 -5.86 -4.70 0.18
CA PHE A 124 -5.28 -5.94 -0.30
C PHE A 124 -6.27 -7.08 -0.18
N ASN A 125 -7.04 -7.15 0.91
CA ASN A 125 -8.31 -7.85 0.89
C ASN A 125 -9.24 -7.12 -0.08
N THR A 126 -9.61 -7.78 -1.17
CA THR A 126 -10.28 -7.14 -2.31
C THR A 126 -11.54 -6.41 -1.86
N PRO A 127 -11.66 -5.09 -2.08
CA PRO A 127 -12.85 -4.32 -1.71
C PRO A 127 -14.01 -4.63 -2.67
N MET A 128 -14.68 -5.76 -2.44
CA MET A 128 -15.75 -6.26 -3.31
C MET A 128 -16.93 -5.29 -3.46
N TRP A 129 -17.13 -4.38 -2.49
CA TRP A 129 -18.16 -3.33 -2.55
C TRP A 129 -17.92 -2.31 -3.69
N MET A 130 -16.69 -2.21 -4.20
CA MET A 130 -16.38 -1.38 -5.38
C MET A 130 -16.72 -2.08 -6.70
N LEU A 131 -16.87 -3.41 -6.66
CA LEU A 131 -17.03 -4.25 -7.85
C LEU A 131 -18.51 -4.60 -8.07
N ASP A 132 -19.34 -3.57 -8.21
CA ASP A 132 -20.77 -3.72 -8.43
C ASP A 132 -21.07 -4.08 -9.90
N ASN A 133 -21.61 -5.27 -10.13
CA ASN A 133 -21.87 -5.79 -11.48
C ASN A 133 -22.89 -4.95 -12.28
N GLU A 134 -23.85 -4.29 -11.62
CA GLU A 134 -24.82 -3.44 -12.29
C GLU A 134 -24.18 -2.15 -12.77
N ILE A 135 -23.27 -1.57 -11.99
CA ILE A 135 -22.50 -0.40 -12.41
C ILE A 135 -21.52 -0.80 -13.50
N LEU A 136 -20.70 -1.81 -13.25
CA LEU A 136 -19.64 -2.26 -14.17
C LEU A 136 -20.21 -2.66 -15.54
N GLY A 137 -21.30 -3.44 -15.56
CA GLY A 137 -21.93 -3.90 -16.80
C GLY A 137 -22.56 -2.78 -17.64
N ARG A 138 -22.71 -1.58 -17.10
CA ARG A 138 -23.17 -0.38 -17.82
C ARG A 138 -22.02 0.50 -18.32
N LEU A 139 -20.84 0.37 -17.72
CA LEU A 139 -19.70 1.27 -17.98
C LEU A 139 -18.60 0.64 -18.82
N GLN A 140 -18.39 -0.68 -18.74
CA GLN A 140 -17.28 -1.35 -19.41
C GLN A 140 -17.61 -2.79 -19.78
N ASP A 141 -17.08 -3.25 -20.91
CA ASP A 141 -17.14 -4.64 -21.38
C ASP A 141 -15.98 -5.49 -20.82
N TYR A 142 -14.84 -4.87 -20.52
CA TYR A 142 -13.66 -5.45 -19.89
C TYR A 142 -12.84 -4.35 -19.19
N GLY A 143 -12.11 -4.70 -18.12
CA GLY A 143 -11.16 -3.78 -17.46
C GLY A 143 -11.23 -3.75 -15.93
N ALA A 144 -12.36 -4.11 -15.33
CA ALA A 144 -12.57 -4.01 -13.87
C ALA A 144 -11.53 -4.79 -13.04
N VAL A 145 -11.07 -5.93 -13.55
CA VAL A 145 -10.00 -6.72 -12.92
C VAL A 145 -8.64 -6.00 -12.99
N GLU A 146 -8.32 -5.41 -14.13
CA GLU A 146 -7.09 -4.68 -14.38
C GLU A 146 -7.02 -3.40 -13.55
N ASP A 147 -8.17 -2.72 -13.44
CA ASP A 147 -8.40 -1.53 -12.63
C ASP A 147 -8.12 -1.79 -11.14
N MET A 148 -8.73 -2.84 -10.57
CA MET A 148 -8.51 -3.22 -9.18
C MET A 148 -7.07 -3.65 -8.95
N ARG A 149 -6.48 -4.41 -9.89
CA ARG A 149 -5.06 -4.76 -9.82
C ARG A 149 -4.18 -3.51 -9.80
N GLY A 150 -4.41 -2.55 -10.70
CA GLY A 150 -3.60 -1.33 -10.77
C GLY A 150 -3.57 -0.57 -9.44
N LEU A 151 -4.71 -0.48 -8.78
CA LEU A 151 -4.84 0.15 -7.47
C LEU A 151 -4.07 -0.61 -6.37
N GLN A 152 -4.26 -1.93 -6.27
CA GLN A 152 -3.58 -2.75 -5.27
C GLN A 152 -2.06 -2.78 -5.49
N VAL A 153 -1.63 -3.00 -6.74
CA VAL A 153 -0.22 -3.15 -7.11
C VAL A 153 0.54 -1.83 -6.98
N SER A 154 -0.06 -0.69 -7.35
CA SER A 154 0.59 0.61 -7.15
C SER A 154 0.86 0.89 -5.68
N THR A 155 -0.05 0.52 -4.78
CA THR A 155 0.13 0.67 -3.34
C THR A 155 1.19 -0.30 -2.80
N LEU A 156 1.19 -1.56 -3.23
CA LEU A 156 2.22 -2.53 -2.86
C LEU A 156 3.62 -2.07 -3.29
N ASN A 157 3.74 -1.60 -4.54
CA ASN A 157 5.01 -1.14 -5.09
C ASN A 157 5.56 0.09 -4.35
N ASP A 158 4.68 0.98 -3.89
CA ASP A 158 5.04 2.14 -3.07
C ASP A 158 5.52 1.73 -1.66
N LEU A 159 4.83 0.79 -1.00
CA LEU A 159 5.25 0.24 0.29
C LEU A 159 6.63 -0.42 0.25
N LEU A 160 6.93 -1.10 -0.85
CA LEU A 160 8.20 -1.79 -1.08
C LEU A 160 9.14 -0.98 -2.00
N GLY A 161 8.95 0.34 -2.11
CA GLY A 161 9.80 1.21 -2.92
C GLY A 161 11.17 1.44 -2.28
N TRP A 162 12.23 1.48 -3.08
CA TRP A 162 13.63 1.63 -2.63
C TRP A 162 13.83 2.77 -1.63
N GLY A 163 13.48 4.01 -1.99
CA GLY A 163 13.59 5.16 -1.07
C GLY A 163 12.76 5.04 0.21
N LYS A 164 11.61 4.33 0.19
CA LYS A 164 10.83 4.08 1.41
C LYS A 164 11.53 3.05 2.30
N LEU A 165 12.02 1.97 1.72
CA LEU A 165 12.79 0.94 2.43
C LEU A 165 14.08 1.54 3.01
N GLY A 166 14.74 2.45 2.30
CA GLY A 166 15.88 3.22 2.82
C GLY A 166 15.55 3.98 4.10
N ARG A 167 14.42 4.71 4.13
CA ARG A 167 13.95 5.41 5.34
C ARG A 167 13.58 4.45 6.47
N VAL A 168 13.02 3.29 6.15
CA VAL A 168 12.71 2.25 7.16
C VAL A 168 14.00 1.68 7.78
N ILE A 169 15.04 1.46 6.97
CA ILE A 169 16.36 1.02 7.43
C ILE A 169 17.01 2.11 8.29
N GLU A 170 17.05 3.35 7.81
CA GLU A 170 17.59 4.49 8.54
C GLU A 170 16.90 4.70 9.90
N ASN A 171 15.57 4.65 9.92
CA ASN A 171 14.81 4.70 11.16
C ASN A 171 15.22 3.59 12.15
N SER A 172 15.41 2.37 11.65
CA SER A 172 15.83 1.23 12.47
C SER A 172 17.24 1.40 13.02
N ALA A 173 18.16 1.95 12.23
CA ALA A 173 19.52 2.25 12.67
C ALA A 173 19.56 3.34 13.75
N LEU A 174 18.70 4.37 13.62
CA LEU A 174 18.68 5.52 14.54
C LEU A 174 17.87 5.24 15.83
N ASN A 175 16.78 4.49 15.73
CA ASN A 175 15.80 4.35 16.82
C ASN A 175 15.64 2.91 17.35
N GLY A 176 16.40 1.95 16.82
CA GLY A 176 16.45 0.58 17.36
C GLY A 176 15.07 -0.08 17.48
N SER A 177 14.73 -0.57 18.67
CA SER A 177 13.46 -1.28 18.94
C SER A 177 12.20 -0.43 18.76
N ASP A 178 12.34 0.89 18.85
CA ASP A 178 11.24 1.84 18.72
C ASP A 178 10.87 2.10 17.26
N ALA A 179 11.69 1.65 16.31
CA ALA A 179 11.40 1.71 14.89
C ALA A 179 10.54 0.53 14.42
N TYR A 180 9.71 0.79 13.42
CA TYR A 180 9.08 -0.28 12.63
C TYR A 180 10.11 -0.81 11.65
N SER A 181 10.60 -2.03 11.90
CA SER A 181 11.70 -2.60 11.12
C SER A 181 11.24 -3.10 9.76
N MET A 182 12.18 -3.22 8.82
CA MET A 182 11.89 -3.80 7.50
C MET A 182 11.41 -5.25 7.60
N LEU A 183 11.93 -6.03 8.56
CA LEU A 183 11.47 -7.41 8.83
C LEU A 183 10.01 -7.46 9.28
N GLU A 184 9.58 -6.53 10.15
CA GLU A 184 8.18 -6.43 10.55
C GLU A 184 7.31 -6.00 9.36
N LEU A 185 7.73 -5.00 8.60
CA LEU A 185 7.04 -4.51 7.42
C LEU A 185 6.77 -5.61 6.39
N THR A 186 7.80 -6.35 5.98
CA THR A 186 7.64 -7.41 4.96
C THR A 186 6.83 -8.58 5.49
N ALA A 187 6.98 -8.94 6.77
CA ALA A 187 6.18 -9.99 7.40
C ALA A 187 4.69 -9.62 7.47
N ASP A 188 4.36 -8.38 7.85
CA ASP A 188 2.99 -7.89 7.97
C ASP A 188 2.31 -7.77 6.58
N ILE A 189 3.05 -7.32 5.55
CA ILE A 189 2.57 -7.34 4.15
C ILE A 189 2.31 -8.79 3.70
N ARG A 190 3.30 -9.70 3.88
CA ARG A 190 3.16 -11.10 3.47
C ARG A 190 1.98 -11.77 4.16
N ALA A 191 1.76 -11.50 5.45
CA ALA A 191 0.65 -12.07 6.20
C ALA A 191 -0.73 -11.68 5.64
N GLY A 192 -0.89 -10.44 5.17
CA GLY A 192 -2.13 -10.00 4.54
C GLY A 192 -2.31 -10.49 3.11
N LEU A 193 -1.25 -10.46 2.29
CA LEU A 193 -1.32 -10.86 0.88
C LEU A 193 -1.50 -12.37 0.66
N TRP A 194 -1.07 -13.19 1.62
CA TRP A 194 -1.05 -14.66 1.52
C TRP A 194 -1.89 -15.33 2.60
N SER A 195 -2.90 -14.62 3.11
CA SER A 195 -3.78 -15.06 4.21
C SER A 195 -4.47 -16.41 3.95
N GLU A 196 -4.74 -16.72 2.68
CA GLU A 196 -5.44 -17.91 2.19
C GLU A 196 -4.60 -19.18 2.38
N LEU A 197 -3.27 -19.07 2.39
CA LEU A 197 -2.36 -20.21 2.45
C LEU A 197 -2.52 -21.01 3.75
N ARG A 198 -2.83 -20.35 4.87
CA ARG A 198 -2.98 -21.00 6.18
C ARG A 198 -4.15 -21.97 6.19
N GLY A 199 -5.26 -21.60 5.58
CA GLY A 199 -6.49 -22.40 5.52
C GLY A 199 -6.61 -23.30 4.29
N GLY A 200 -5.78 -23.08 3.26
CA GLY A 200 -6.03 -23.70 1.94
C GLY A 200 -7.29 -23.15 1.27
N ASN A 201 -7.65 -21.90 1.60
CA ASN A 201 -8.83 -21.24 1.08
C ASN A 201 -8.69 -20.98 -0.43
N ALA A 202 -9.82 -20.91 -1.13
CA ALA A 202 -9.83 -20.47 -2.53
C ALA A 202 -9.27 -19.05 -2.63
N ILE A 203 -8.42 -18.83 -3.63
CA ILE A 203 -7.77 -17.55 -3.93
C ILE A 203 -8.43 -16.99 -5.18
N ASP A 204 -9.17 -15.90 -5.06
CA ASP A 204 -9.85 -15.28 -6.20
C ASP A 204 -8.89 -14.62 -7.20
N THR A 205 -9.40 -14.22 -8.37
CA THR A 205 -8.57 -13.63 -9.45
C THR A 205 -7.80 -12.38 -9.01
N TYR A 206 -8.42 -11.49 -8.23
CA TYR A 206 -7.79 -10.25 -7.77
C TYR A 206 -6.64 -10.56 -6.81
N ARG A 207 -6.87 -11.48 -5.87
CA ARG A 207 -5.87 -11.94 -4.90
C ARG A 207 -4.70 -12.64 -5.58
N ARG A 208 -4.96 -13.52 -6.56
CA ARG A 208 -3.91 -14.16 -7.35
C ARG A 208 -3.07 -13.14 -8.14
N ASN A 209 -3.69 -12.08 -8.67
CA ASN A 209 -2.96 -11.01 -9.37
C ASN A 209 -2.03 -10.25 -8.41
N LEU A 210 -2.53 -9.88 -7.23
CA LEU A 210 -1.74 -9.20 -6.21
C LEU A 210 -0.58 -10.07 -5.70
N GLN A 211 -0.81 -11.37 -5.49
CA GLN A 211 0.20 -12.33 -5.08
C GLN A 211 1.33 -12.47 -6.11
N ARG A 212 1.01 -12.48 -7.42
CA ARG A 212 2.04 -12.45 -8.49
C ARG A 212 2.84 -11.15 -8.45
N ALA A 213 2.17 -10.01 -8.33
CA ALA A 213 2.84 -8.71 -8.26
C ALA A 213 3.78 -8.61 -7.04
N HIS A 214 3.44 -9.25 -5.92
CA HIS A 214 4.33 -9.33 -4.77
C HIS A 214 5.61 -10.12 -5.04
N ILE A 215 5.50 -11.28 -5.70
CA ILE A 215 6.66 -12.08 -6.11
C ILE A 215 7.54 -11.28 -7.08
N GLU A 216 6.92 -10.62 -8.06
CA GLU A 216 7.61 -9.77 -9.03
C GLU A 216 8.35 -8.63 -8.32
N LYS A 217 7.69 -7.94 -7.39
CA LYS A 217 8.30 -6.85 -6.63
C LYS A 217 9.47 -7.32 -5.76
N LEU A 218 9.36 -8.48 -5.11
CA LEU A 218 10.47 -9.08 -4.37
C LEU A 218 11.62 -9.50 -5.29
N GLY A 219 11.31 -9.99 -6.49
CA GLY A 219 12.28 -10.27 -7.54
C GLY A 219 13.06 -9.02 -7.94
N GLN A 220 12.36 -7.93 -8.26
CA GLN A 220 12.98 -6.63 -8.55
C GLN A 220 13.91 -6.17 -7.42
N LEU A 221 13.45 -6.22 -6.17
CA LEU A 221 14.28 -5.86 -5.02
C LEU A 221 15.51 -6.74 -4.84
N LEU A 222 15.47 -7.99 -5.33
CA LEU A 222 16.58 -8.92 -5.24
C LEU A 222 17.61 -8.72 -6.37
N THR A 223 17.15 -8.44 -7.59
CA THR A 223 17.97 -8.51 -8.81
C THR A 223 18.29 -7.17 -9.43
N GLU A 224 17.46 -6.15 -9.21
CA GLU A 224 17.63 -4.83 -9.82
C GLU A 224 18.30 -3.86 -8.85
N ASP A 225 18.75 -2.72 -9.38
CA ASP A 225 19.20 -1.56 -8.61
C ASP A 225 18.10 -0.49 -8.56
N GLU A 226 18.20 0.44 -7.62
CA GLU A 226 17.31 1.60 -7.60
C GLU A 226 17.48 2.41 -8.90
N PRO A 227 16.41 2.74 -9.64
CA PRO A 227 16.50 3.64 -10.78
C PRO A 227 17.10 4.97 -10.34
N ALA A 228 18.04 5.52 -11.13
CA ALA A 228 18.72 6.76 -10.79
C ALA A 228 17.72 7.86 -10.36
N SER A 229 17.76 8.21 -9.08
CA SER A 229 16.87 9.24 -8.55
C SER A 229 17.26 10.60 -9.14
N ARG A 230 16.28 11.30 -9.71
CA ARG A 230 16.47 12.70 -10.15
C ARG A 230 16.49 13.68 -8.97
N PHE A 231 16.04 13.24 -7.78
CA PHE A 231 15.87 14.08 -6.59
C PHE A 231 16.11 13.27 -5.31
N GLY A 232 17.25 13.43 -4.65
CA GLY A 232 17.51 12.94 -3.28
C GLY A 232 18.58 11.85 -3.16
N ASN A 233 18.80 11.38 -1.92
CA ASN A 233 19.70 10.28 -1.59
C ASN A 233 19.15 8.97 -2.18
N SER A 234 19.93 8.30 -3.03
CA SER A 234 19.64 6.96 -3.51
C SER A 234 20.13 5.92 -2.50
N VAL A 235 19.35 4.86 -2.32
CA VAL A 235 19.78 3.67 -1.58
C VAL A 235 20.63 2.81 -2.51
N ASP A 236 21.86 2.51 -2.10
CA ASP A 236 22.65 1.50 -2.81
C ASP A 236 22.04 0.12 -2.52
N ALA A 237 21.34 -0.44 -3.50
CA ALA A 237 20.70 -1.75 -3.42
C ALA A 237 21.70 -2.87 -3.14
N SER A 238 22.95 -2.74 -3.61
CA SER A 238 24.00 -3.74 -3.43
C SER A 238 24.66 -3.69 -2.06
N GLN A 239 24.60 -2.54 -1.38
CA GLN A 239 25.21 -2.28 -0.08
C GLN A 239 24.18 -2.07 1.04
N SER A 240 22.94 -2.50 0.83
CA SER A 240 21.86 -2.43 1.83
C SER A 240 21.25 -3.80 2.12
N ASP A 241 20.56 -3.90 3.26
CA ASP A 241 19.86 -5.13 3.68
C ASP A 241 18.65 -5.48 2.80
N ILE A 242 18.28 -4.62 1.85
CA ILE A 242 17.07 -4.78 1.02
C ILE A 242 17.11 -6.10 0.24
N ARG A 243 18.22 -6.40 -0.46
CA ARG A 243 18.38 -7.64 -1.22
C ARG A 243 18.35 -8.87 -0.32
N ALA A 244 19.01 -8.80 0.84
CA ALA A 244 19.05 -9.90 1.79
C ALA A 244 17.65 -10.22 2.34
N ILE A 245 16.88 -9.19 2.69
CA ILE A 245 15.50 -9.32 3.17
C ILE A 245 14.58 -9.82 2.05
N ALA A 246 14.69 -9.28 0.83
CA ALA A 246 13.91 -9.76 -0.31
C ALA A 246 14.14 -11.27 -0.57
N ARG A 247 15.39 -11.73 -0.47
CA ARG A 247 15.74 -13.15 -0.57
C ARG A 247 15.13 -13.98 0.56
N ALA A 248 15.16 -13.48 1.80
CA ALA A 248 14.58 -14.16 2.95
C ALA A 248 13.05 -14.26 2.85
N GLU A 249 12.40 -13.21 2.34
CA GLU A 249 10.97 -13.17 2.06
C GLU A 249 10.56 -14.18 0.98
N LEU A 250 11.30 -14.23 -0.14
CA LEU A 250 11.10 -15.22 -1.19
C LEU A 250 11.25 -16.67 -0.67
N LYS A 251 12.26 -16.95 0.18
CA LYS A 251 12.42 -18.27 0.82
C LYS A 251 11.27 -18.63 1.77
N SER A 252 10.80 -17.66 2.54
CA SER A 252 9.65 -17.82 3.44
C SER A 252 8.37 -18.10 2.65
N LEU A 253 8.19 -17.38 1.54
CA LEU A 253 7.07 -17.56 0.64
C LEU A 253 7.13 -18.92 -0.08
N GLN A 254 8.29 -19.33 -0.60
CA GLN A 254 8.53 -20.65 -1.19
C GLN A 254 8.06 -21.77 -0.24
N SER A 255 8.47 -21.69 1.02
CA SER A 255 8.11 -22.67 2.04
C SER A 255 6.59 -22.68 2.32
N SER A 256 6.00 -21.49 2.42
CA SER A 256 4.56 -21.32 2.68
C SER A 256 3.69 -21.85 1.54
N ILE A 257 4.08 -21.55 0.29
CA ILE A 257 3.39 -22.01 -0.92
C ILE A 257 3.49 -23.54 -1.04
N ARG A 258 4.70 -24.12 -0.90
CA ARG A 258 4.89 -25.58 -0.93
C ARG A 258 4.00 -26.30 0.06
N ALA A 259 3.87 -25.76 1.27
CA ALA A 259 3.02 -26.32 2.30
C ALA A 259 1.52 -26.18 1.96
N ALA A 260 1.12 -25.11 1.28
CA ALA A 260 -0.28 -24.80 0.94
C ALA A 260 -0.84 -25.57 -0.27
N ILE A 261 0.00 -25.93 -1.25
CA ILE A 261 -0.42 -26.69 -2.44
C ILE A 261 -1.22 -27.97 -2.09
N PRO A 262 -0.74 -28.90 -1.23
CA PRO A 262 -1.45 -30.16 -0.98
C PRO A 262 -2.78 -30.00 -0.22
N ARG A 263 -2.98 -28.88 0.48
CA ARG A 263 -4.23 -28.59 1.23
C ARG A 263 -5.24 -27.75 0.44
N THR A 264 -4.86 -27.23 -0.73
CA THR A 264 -5.72 -26.37 -1.55
C THR A 264 -6.54 -27.24 -2.50
N SER A 265 -7.87 -27.24 -2.32
CA SER A 265 -8.79 -28.04 -3.11
C SER A 265 -9.26 -27.34 -4.39
N ASP A 266 -9.39 -26.01 -4.38
CA ASP A 266 -9.78 -25.25 -5.55
C ASP A 266 -8.72 -25.38 -6.66
N ARG A 267 -9.15 -25.85 -7.84
CA ARG A 267 -8.26 -26.19 -8.95
C ARG A 267 -7.48 -24.97 -9.45
N MET A 268 -8.14 -23.82 -9.59
CA MET A 268 -7.49 -22.60 -10.08
C MET A 268 -6.49 -22.04 -9.07
N SER A 269 -6.81 -22.11 -7.78
CA SER A 269 -5.91 -21.75 -6.70
C SER A 269 -4.68 -22.66 -6.68
N LYS A 270 -4.87 -23.97 -6.85
CA LYS A 270 -3.74 -24.92 -6.92
C LYS A 270 -2.81 -24.64 -8.10
N ILE A 271 -3.36 -24.44 -9.30
CA ILE A 271 -2.59 -24.05 -10.50
C ILE A 271 -1.80 -22.77 -10.25
N HIS A 272 -2.45 -21.79 -9.60
CA HIS A 272 -1.77 -20.53 -9.26
C HIS A 272 -0.62 -20.72 -8.27
N LEU A 273 -0.80 -21.53 -7.23
CA LEU A 273 0.27 -21.78 -6.25
C LEU A 273 1.44 -22.54 -6.86
N GLU A 274 1.18 -23.47 -7.78
CA GLU A 274 2.22 -24.17 -8.53
C GLU A 274 3.01 -23.20 -9.45
N ASP A 275 2.33 -22.32 -10.19
CA ASP A 275 2.96 -21.23 -10.98
C ASP A 275 3.75 -20.26 -10.09
N ALA A 276 3.16 -19.82 -8.97
CA ALA A 276 3.81 -18.93 -8.01
C ALA A 276 5.08 -19.54 -7.42
N LEU A 277 5.05 -20.84 -7.10
CA LEU A 277 6.24 -21.56 -6.62
C LEU A 277 7.35 -21.57 -7.67
N GLU A 278 7.02 -21.83 -8.93
CA GLU A 278 7.99 -21.86 -10.02
C GLU A 278 8.62 -20.48 -10.28
N ARG A 279 7.82 -19.41 -10.21
CA ARG A 279 8.32 -18.03 -10.28
C ARG A 279 9.31 -17.73 -9.15
N VAL A 280 8.97 -18.11 -7.92
CA VAL A 280 9.88 -17.93 -6.77
C VAL A 280 11.17 -18.74 -6.94
N ASN A 281 11.09 -19.98 -7.43
CA ASN A 281 12.27 -20.80 -7.71
C ASN A 281 13.17 -20.13 -8.75
N SER A 282 12.59 -19.65 -9.86
CA SER A 282 13.32 -19.01 -10.95
C SER A 282 14.04 -17.72 -10.53
N ILE A 283 13.46 -16.97 -9.59
CA ILE A 283 14.09 -15.78 -9.01
C ILE A 283 15.23 -16.15 -8.05
N LEU A 284 15.04 -17.19 -7.23
CA LEU A 284 16.04 -17.61 -6.23
C LEU A 284 17.23 -18.35 -6.83
N ASP A 285 17.00 -19.10 -7.92
CA ASP A 285 17.96 -19.97 -8.59
C ASP A 285 17.83 -19.81 -10.13
N PRO A 286 18.32 -18.69 -10.69
CA PRO A 286 18.30 -18.45 -12.13
C PRO A 286 19.26 -19.41 -12.83
N LYS A 287 18.80 -20.01 -13.94
CA LYS A 287 19.59 -20.92 -14.77
C LYS A 287 20.57 -20.20 -15.69
#